data_AF-A0A8T4NPI8-F1
#
_entry.id   AF-A0A8T4NPI8-F1
#
_cell.length_a   1.000
_cell.length_b   1.000
_cell.length_c   1.000
_cell.angle_alpha   90.00
_cell.angle_beta   90.00
_cell.angle_gamma   90.00
#
_symmetry.space_group_name_H-M   'P 1'
#
loop_
_entity.id
_entity.type
_entity.pdbx_description
1 polymer ?
#
loop_
_entity_poly.entity_id
_entity_poly.type
_entity_poly.pdbx_seq_one_letter_code
_entity_poly.pdbx_strand_id
1 'polypeptide(L)'
;MEIRQIAAMAKNIDLGNILREEYPQIADIRREGATYLEIARILELPSRYHIKESTAEKAVGSALRGYHGDSRRKEYSGLMSKKELKDLSFKCRKRGGEMVRDNKLGVHSLTKDEIRKATYKGMKSLGHIPWSREEETFIIYLSLISEYQHLNGVHKGTPNYHKIADRLNNAYHYMVNIRTPLAVLRKAKRLSKLLTAFSQYQID
;
A
#
# COMPACT_ATOMS: atom_id res chain seq x y z
N MET A 1 -19.02 22.11 1.48
CA MET A 1 -19.61 20.97 0.72
C MET A 1 -20.64 21.55 -0.22
N GLU A 2 -20.53 21.29 -1.52
CA GLU A 2 -21.40 21.91 -2.51
C GLU A 2 -22.85 21.39 -2.42
N ILE A 3 -23.84 22.24 -2.70
CA ILE A 3 -25.28 21.88 -2.69
C ILE A 3 -25.56 20.63 -3.55
N ARG A 4 -24.87 20.51 -4.69
CA ARG A 4 -24.99 19.36 -5.60
C ARG A 4 -24.53 18.04 -4.96
N GLN A 5 -23.48 18.07 -4.12
CA GLN A 5 -22.99 16.89 -3.43
C GLN A 5 -23.99 16.42 -2.37
N ILE A 6 -24.59 17.36 -1.63
CA ILE A 6 -25.64 17.07 -0.64
C ILE A 6 -26.86 16.42 -1.33
N ALA A 7 -27.29 16.98 -2.46
CA ALA A 7 -28.41 16.43 -3.23
C ALA A 7 -28.09 15.05 -3.83
N ALA A 8 -26.83 14.78 -4.22
CA ALA A 8 -26.43 13.47 -4.70
C ALA A 8 -26.38 12.43 -3.57
N MET A 9 -25.89 12.79 -2.39
CA MET A 9 -25.89 11.91 -1.21
C MET A 9 -27.32 11.57 -0.79
N ALA A 10 -28.20 12.57 -0.77
CA ALA A 10 -29.62 12.44 -0.52
C ALA A 10 -30.27 11.35 -1.39
N LYS A 11 -30.16 11.50 -2.71
CA LYS A 11 -30.74 10.55 -3.66
C LYS A 11 -30.21 9.13 -3.48
N ASN A 12 -28.94 8.97 -3.11
CA ASN A 12 -28.36 7.65 -2.85
C ASN A 12 -28.92 7.00 -1.57
N ILE A 13 -29.23 7.79 -0.55
CA ILE A 13 -29.85 7.30 0.69
C ILE A 13 -31.28 6.88 0.40
N ASP A 14 -32.05 7.74 -0.28
CA ASP A 14 -33.46 7.48 -0.61
C ASP A 14 -33.58 6.23 -1.50
N LEU A 15 -32.74 6.12 -2.54
CA LEU A 15 -32.66 4.92 -3.37
C LEU A 15 -32.20 3.70 -2.57
N GLY A 16 -31.26 3.85 -1.65
CA GLY A 16 -30.84 2.75 -0.77
C GLY A 16 -31.99 2.21 0.08
N ASN A 17 -32.88 3.07 0.57
CA ASN A 17 -34.08 2.65 1.30
C ASN A 17 -35.07 1.91 0.38
N ILE A 18 -35.30 2.42 -0.83
CA ILE A 18 -36.14 1.74 -1.85
C ILE A 18 -35.57 0.36 -2.16
N LEU A 19 -34.26 0.25 -2.41
CA LEU A 19 -33.62 -1.02 -2.75
C LEU A 19 -33.68 -2.03 -1.60
N ARG A 20 -33.60 -1.57 -0.36
CA ARG A 20 -33.76 -2.42 0.82
C ARG A 20 -35.14 -3.07 0.86
N GLU A 21 -36.18 -2.33 0.47
CA GLU A 21 -37.57 -2.79 0.49
C GLU A 21 -37.90 -3.67 -0.73
N GLU A 22 -37.48 -3.25 -1.93
CA GLU A 22 -37.79 -3.96 -3.18
C GLU A 22 -36.88 -5.15 -3.49
N TYR A 23 -35.63 -5.15 -3.01
CA TYR A 23 -34.62 -6.18 -3.32
C TYR A 23 -33.90 -6.71 -2.07
N PRO A 24 -34.61 -7.34 -1.11
CA PRO A 24 -33.98 -7.92 0.07
C PRO A 24 -32.90 -8.97 -0.27
N GLN A 25 -33.02 -9.65 -1.43
CA GLN A 25 -32.02 -10.60 -1.95
C GLN A 25 -30.62 -10.00 -2.16
N ILE A 26 -30.47 -8.66 -2.15
CA ILE A 26 -29.17 -7.99 -2.13
C ILE A 26 -28.27 -8.54 -1.02
N ALA A 27 -28.83 -8.88 0.15
CA ALA A 27 -28.06 -9.44 1.25
C ALA A 27 -27.50 -10.83 0.95
N ASP A 28 -28.27 -11.68 0.28
CA ASP A 28 -27.87 -13.05 -0.06
C ASP A 28 -26.78 -13.04 -1.14
N ILE A 29 -26.97 -12.25 -2.20
CA ILE A 29 -25.95 -12.05 -3.25
C ILE A 29 -24.64 -11.51 -2.63
N ARG A 30 -24.76 -10.66 -1.60
CA ARG A 30 -23.59 -10.14 -0.87
C ARG A 30 -22.90 -11.23 -0.05
N ARG A 31 -23.64 -12.14 0.59
CA ARG A 31 -23.10 -13.29 1.37
C ARG A 31 -22.37 -14.28 0.47
N GLU A 32 -22.83 -14.45 -0.76
CA GLU A 32 -22.16 -15.25 -1.82
C GLU A 32 -20.84 -14.63 -2.29
N GLY A 33 -20.55 -13.39 -1.90
CA GLY A 33 -19.26 -12.74 -2.13
C GLY A 33 -19.24 -11.78 -3.31
N ALA A 34 -20.39 -11.38 -3.85
CA ALA A 34 -20.49 -10.32 -4.84
C ALA A 34 -20.15 -8.95 -4.22
N THR A 35 -19.43 -8.13 -4.97
CA THR A 35 -19.18 -6.70 -4.67
C THR A 35 -20.45 -5.87 -4.89
N TYR A 36 -20.50 -4.65 -4.36
CA TYR A 36 -21.65 -3.76 -4.55
C TYR A 36 -21.93 -3.45 -6.02
N LEU A 37 -20.88 -3.35 -6.83
CA LEU A 37 -20.99 -3.14 -8.27
C LEU A 37 -21.54 -4.38 -8.98
N GLU A 38 -21.05 -5.58 -8.62
CA GLU A 38 -21.57 -6.84 -9.17
C GLU A 38 -23.06 -7.01 -8.82
N ILE A 39 -23.46 -6.73 -7.57
CA ILE A 39 -24.88 -6.76 -7.17
C ILE A 39 -25.70 -5.79 -8.02
N ALA A 40 -25.23 -4.56 -8.20
CA ALA A 40 -25.93 -3.57 -9.02
C ALA A 40 -26.09 -4.02 -10.48
N ARG A 41 -25.11 -4.74 -11.04
CA ARG A 41 -25.18 -5.31 -12.39
C ARG A 41 -26.09 -6.53 -12.48
N ILE A 42 -26.02 -7.44 -11.51
CA ILE A 42 -26.87 -8.64 -11.43
C ILE A 42 -28.35 -8.26 -11.36
N LEU A 43 -28.68 -7.19 -10.63
CA LEU A 43 -30.05 -6.69 -10.49
C LEU A 43 -30.42 -5.62 -11.54
N GLU A 44 -29.53 -5.35 -12.51
CA GLU A 44 -29.71 -4.37 -13.60
C GLU A 44 -30.18 -2.98 -13.13
N LEU A 45 -29.75 -2.56 -11.93
CA LEU A 45 -30.19 -1.31 -11.31
C LEU A 45 -29.89 -0.06 -12.15
N PRO A 46 -28.72 0.07 -12.83
CA PRO A 46 -28.44 1.22 -13.68
C PRO A 46 -29.49 1.41 -14.79
N SER A 47 -29.88 0.32 -15.45
CA SER A 47 -30.87 0.34 -16.53
C SER A 47 -32.27 0.63 -15.99
N ARG A 48 -32.66 -0.07 -14.91
CA ARG A 48 -34.00 0.02 -14.33
C ARG A 48 -34.33 1.38 -13.73
N TYR A 49 -33.34 2.02 -13.11
CA TYR A 49 -33.51 3.33 -12.46
C TYR A 49 -32.96 4.50 -13.30
N HIS A 50 -32.42 4.24 -14.49
CA HIS A 50 -31.77 5.22 -15.36
C HIS A 50 -30.69 6.04 -14.64
N ILE A 51 -29.82 5.34 -13.91
CA ILE A 51 -28.73 5.92 -13.12
C ILE A 51 -27.37 5.39 -13.55
N LYS A 52 -26.31 6.13 -13.20
CA LYS A 52 -24.93 5.66 -13.40
C LYS A 52 -24.62 4.47 -12.49
N GLU A 53 -23.75 3.56 -12.95
CA GLU A 53 -23.29 2.41 -12.16
C GLU A 53 -22.76 2.81 -10.77
N SER A 54 -22.00 3.90 -10.69
CA SER A 54 -21.45 4.39 -9.41
C SER A 54 -22.51 4.91 -8.43
N THR A 55 -23.68 5.33 -8.93
CA THR A 55 -24.83 5.69 -8.10
C THR A 55 -25.52 4.42 -7.59
N ALA A 56 -25.73 3.43 -8.47
CA ALA A 56 -26.31 2.15 -8.09
C ALA A 56 -25.46 1.41 -7.05
N GLU A 57 -24.13 1.37 -7.23
CA GLU A 57 -23.17 0.78 -6.28
C GLU A 57 -23.31 1.40 -4.88
N LYS A 58 -23.40 2.74 -4.81
CA LYS A 58 -23.57 3.45 -3.53
C LYS A 58 -24.92 3.16 -2.89
N ALA A 59 -25.99 3.10 -3.68
CA ALA A 59 -27.32 2.78 -3.20
C ALA A 59 -27.40 1.36 -2.63
N VAL A 60 -26.77 0.37 -3.28
CA VAL A 60 -26.59 -0.99 -2.73
C VAL A 60 -25.86 -0.96 -1.38
N GLY A 61 -24.76 -0.20 -1.30
CA GLY A 61 -24.03 -0.02 -0.04
C GLY A 61 -24.88 0.58 1.08
N SER A 62 -25.76 1.55 0.76
CA SER A 62 -26.70 2.16 1.69
C SER A 62 -27.83 1.21 2.11
N ALA A 63 -28.35 0.39 1.19
CA ALA A 63 -29.38 -0.62 1.48
C ALA A 63 -28.86 -1.67 2.47
N LEU A 64 -27.61 -2.12 2.26
CA LEU A 64 -26.96 -3.11 3.11
C LEU A 64 -26.61 -2.57 4.50
N ARG A 65 -26.07 -1.35 4.57
CA ARG A 65 -25.56 -0.74 5.82
C ARG A 65 -26.64 -0.09 6.67
N GLY A 66 -27.70 0.39 6.04
CA GLY A 66 -28.67 1.28 6.66
C GLY A 66 -28.20 2.73 6.69
N TYR A 67 -29.07 3.59 7.21
CA TYR A 67 -28.81 5.01 7.41
C TYR A 67 -29.20 5.43 8.82
N HIS A 68 -28.32 6.18 9.50
CA HIS A 68 -28.55 6.63 10.89
C HIS A 68 -29.38 7.91 10.99
N GLY A 69 -29.98 8.36 9.89
CA GLY A 69 -30.75 9.59 9.87
C GLY A 69 -29.89 10.85 9.89
N ASP A 70 -30.53 11.97 9.57
CA ASP A 70 -30.06 13.32 9.85
C ASP A 70 -31.29 14.22 10.11
N SER A 71 -31.10 15.53 10.23
CA SER A 71 -32.23 16.46 10.42
C SER A 71 -33.24 16.50 9.26
N ARG A 72 -32.95 15.86 8.12
CA ARG A 72 -33.77 15.91 6.89
C ARG A 72 -34.30 14.54 6.47
N ARG A 73 -33.73 13.43 6.95
CA ARG A 73 -34.11 12.06 6.57
C ARG A 73 -34.24 11.16 7.77
N LYS A 74 -35.27 10.31 7.72
CA LYS A 74 -35.49 9.26 8.70
C LYS A 74 -34.38 8.21 8.63
N GLU A 75 -33.99 7.72 9.80
CA GLU A 75 -33.11 6.57 9.90
C GLU A 75 -33.81 5.30 9.40
N TYR A 76 -33.01 4.34 8.94
CA TYR A 76 -33.49 3.02 8.56
C TYR A 76 -32.41 1.96 8.79
N SER A 77 -32.81 0.79 9.29
CA SER A 77 -31.91 -0.35 9.47
C SER A 77 -31.51 -0.94 8.12
N GLY A 78 -30.25 -1.35 8.01
CA GLY A 78 -29.72 -2.04 6.84
C GLY A 78 -30.10 -3.51 6.80
N LEU A 79 -29.98 -4.14 5.62
CA LEU A 79 -30.22 -5.57 5.44
C LEU A 79 -29.20 -6.47 6.17
N MET A 80 -28.07 -5.92 6.62
CA MET A 80 -26.98 -6.67 7.26
C MET A 80 -26.45 -5.96 8.49
N SER A 81 -25.91 -6.74 9.43
CA SER A 81 -25.24 -6.18 10.60
C SER A 81 -23.89 -5.54 10.22
N LYS A 82 -23.45 -4.54 11.00
CA LYS A 82 -22.13 -3.90 10.80
C LYS A 82 -20.97 -4.92 10.89
N LYS A 83 -21.10 -5.92 11.76
CA LYS A 83 -20.09 -6.98 11.94
C LYS A 83 -20.00 -7.85 10.69
N GLU A 84 -21.14 -8.33 10.20
CA GLU A 84 -21.22 -9.17 8.99
C GLU A 84 -20.66 -8.45 7.76
N LEU A 85 -21.00 -7.17 7.57
CA LEU A 85 -20.43 -6.36 6.47
C LEU A 85 -18.92 -6.20 6.58
N LYS A 86 -18.38 -6.03 7.79
CA LYS A 86 -16.93 -5.92 8.03
C LYS A 86 -16.22 -7.21 7.64
N ASP A 87 -16.76 -8.35 8.05
CA ASP A 87 -16.18 -9.68 7.77
C ASP A 87 -16.20 -9.99 6.27
N LEU A 88 -17.31 -9.73 5.59
CA LEU A 88 -17.41 -9.90 4.12
C LEU A 88 -16.48 -8.94 3.37
N SER A 89 -16.37 -7.69 3.82
CA SER A 89 -15.44 -6.73 3.21
C SER A 89 -13.99 -7.18 3.34
N PHE A 90 -13.62 -7.79 4.47
CA PHE A 90 -12.29 -8.37 4.65
C PHE A 90 -12.05 -9.53 3.69
N LYS A 91 -13.01 -10.46 3.55
CA LYS A 91 -12.92 -11.57 2.60
C LYS A 91 -12.76 -11.10 1.15
N CYS A 92 -13.56 -10.12 0.72
CA CYS A 92 -13.45 -9.56 -0.64
C CYS A 92 -12.08 -8.89 -0.88
N ARG A 93 -11.55 -8.15 0.10
CA ARG A 93 -10.22 -7.53 -0.01
C ARG A 93 -9.12 -8.57 -0.12
N LYS A 94 -9.20 -9.65 0.66
CA LYS A 94 -8.26 -10.76 0.59
C LYS A 94 -8.28 -11.40 -0.79
N ARG A 95 -9.48 -11.76 -1.31
CA ARG A 95 -9.66 -12.32 -2.66
C ARG A 95 -9.11 -11.37 -3.74
N GLY A 96 -9.40 -10.08 -3.63
CA GLY A 96 -8.88 -9.07 -4.56
C GLY A 96 -7.35 -8.96 -4.52
N GLY A 97 -6.75 -9.03 -3.33
CA GLY A 97 -5.29 -9.05 -3.16
C GLY A 97 -4.65 -10.30 -3.76
N GLU A 98 -5.24 -11.47 -3.54
CA GLU A 98 -4.82 -12.73 -4.14
C GLU A 98 -4.90 -12.67 -5.66
N MET A 99 -6.02 -12.22 -6.22
CA MET A 99 -6.19 -12.03 -7.66
C MET A 99 -5.14 -11.09 -8.27
N VAL A 100 -4.89 -9.93 -7.64
CA VAL A 100 -3.88 -8.96 -8.13
C VAL A 100 -2.47 -9.57 -8.09
N ARG A 101 -2.16 -10.35 -7.05
CA ARG A 101 -0.89 -11.06 -6.93
C ARG A 101 -0.74 -12.15 -8.00
N ASP A 102 -1.75 -13.02 -8.12
CA ASP A 102 -1.69 -14.22 -8.96
C ASP A 102 -1.68 -13.84 -10.45
N ASN A 103 -2.42 -12.79 -10.82
CA ASN A 103 -2.39 -12.22 -12.17
C ASN A 103 -1.20 -11.28 -12.43
N LYS A 104 -0.29 -11.13 -11.46
CA LYS A 104 0.86 -10.21 -11.53
C LYS A 104 0.46 -8.82 -12.01
N LEU A 105 -0.56 -8.23 -11.36
CA LEU A 105 -1.06 -6.89 -11.66
C LEU A 105 -0.48 -5.86 -10.69
N GLY A 106 -0.44 -4.60 -11.12
CA GLY A 106 0.00 -3.47 -10.26
C GLY A 106 1.45 -3.66 -9.77
N VAL A 107 1.67 -3.59 -8.45
CA VAL A 107 3.02 -3.75 -7.89
C VAL A 107 3.64 -5.12 -8.19
N HIS A 108 2.82 -6.16 -8.36
CA HIS A 108 3.28 -7.51 -8.68
C HIS A 108 3.65 -7.69 -10.16
N SER A 109 3.27 -6.74 -11.03
CA SER A 109 3.67 -6.73 -12.43
C SER A 109 5.07 -6.13 -12.65
N LEU A 110 5.55 -5.37 -11.66
CA LEU A 110 6.77 -4.58 -11.80
C LEU A 110 8.01 -5.45 -11.64
N THR A 111 8.99 -5.20 -12.50
CA THR A 111 10.35 -5.71 -12.35
C THR A 111 11.02 -5.12 -11.11
N LYS A 112 12.08 -5.78 -10.61
CA LYS A 112 12.88 -5.28 -9.47
C LYS A 112 13.42 -3.86 -9.72
N ASP A 113 13.81 -3.55 -10.95
CA ASP A 113 14.32 -2.24 -11.33
C ASP A 113 13.23 -1.17 -11.37
N GLU A 114 12.02 -1.50 -11.84
CA GLU A 114 10.88 -0.59 -11.78
C GLU A 114 10.46 -0.31 -10.35
N ILE A 115 10.41 -1.34 -9.49
CA ILE A 115 10.16 -1.18 -8.05
C ILE A 115 11.23 -0.25 -7.44
N ARG A 116 12.50 -0.46 -7.78
CA ARG A 116 13.61 0.39 -7.30
C ARG A 116 13.44 1.83 -7.75
N LYS A 117 13.12 2.07 -9.02
CA LYS A 117 12.87 3.42 -9.59
C LYS A 117 11.67 4.10 -8.92
N ALA A 118 10.55 3.38 -8.76
CA ALA A 118 9.36 3.91 -8.10
C ALA A 118 9.62 4.26 -6.63
N THR A 119 10.32 3.37 -5.90
CA THR A 119 10.74 3.60 -4.51
C THR A 119 11.66 4.82 -4.41
N TYR A 120 12.63 4.94 -5.32
CA TYR A 120 13.55 6.08 -5.39
C TYR A 120 12.77 7.39 -5.59
N LYS A 121 11.84 7.42 -6.54
CA LYS A 121 11.00 8.59 -6.81
C LYS A 121 10.13 8.96 -5.60
N GLY A 122 9.52 7.97 -4.95
CA GLY A 122 8.70 8.16 -3.76
C GLY A 122 9.51 8.75 -2.60
N MET A 123 10.68 8.18 -2.30
CA MET A 123 11.57 8.69 -1.25
C MET A 123 11.99 10.14 -1.53
N LYS A 124 12.35 10.46 -2.77
CA LYS A 124 12.72 11.82 -3.16
C LYS A 124 11.54 12.80 -3.01
N SER A 125 10.32 12.40 -3.36
CA SER A 125 9.13 13.26 -3.17
C SER A 125 8.81 13.55 -1.71
N LEU A 126 9.23 12.67 -0.79
CA LEU A 126 9.11 12.87 0.65
C LEU A 126 10.30 13.64 1.25
N GLY A 127 11.23 14.14 0.42
CA GLY A 127 12.42 14.86 0.87
C GLY A 127 13.53 13.95 1.43
N HIS A 128 13.41 12.63 1.30
CA HIS A 128 14.47 11.71 1.71
C HIS A 128 15.57 11.61 0.66
N ILE A 129 16.79 11.32 1.12
CA ILE A 129 17.97 11.11 0.26
C ILE A 129 18.23 9.60 0.17
N PRO A 130 17.78 8.91 -0.90
CA PRO A 130 18.03 7.48 -1.09
C PRO A 130 19.52 7.19 -1.30
N TRP A 131 19.93 5.95 -1.06
CA TRP A 131 21.31 5.50 -1.33
C TRP A 131 21.55 5.39 -2.84
N SER A 132 22.60 6.05 -3.32
CA SER A 132 23.13 5.89 -4.68
C SER A 132 23.93 4.59 -4.81
N ARG A 133 24.18 4.14 -6.06
CA ARG A 133 25.00 2.93 -6.28
C ARG A 133 26.46 3.19 -5.92
N GLU A 134 26.91 4.42 -6.13
CA GLU A 134 28.25 4.92 -5.86
C GLU A 134 28.53 4.89 -4.35
N GLU A 135 27.59 5.39 -3.53
CA GLU A 135 27.69 5.26 -2.06
C GLU A 135 27.70 3.80 -1.61
N GLU A 136 26.87 2.93 -2.21
CA GLU A 136 26.83 1.50 -1.87
C GLU A 136 28.18 0.82 -2.14
N THR A 137 28.78 1.06 -3.32
CA THR A 137 30.12 0.55 -3.66
C THR A 137 31.19 1.13 -2.75
N PHE A 138 31.09 2.42 -2.42
CA PHE A 138 32.07 3.09 -1.58
C PHE A 138 32.07 2.56 -0.13
N ILE A 139 30.90 2.19 0.42
CA ILE A 139 30.82 1.50 1.71
C ILE A 139 31.65 0.22 1.71
N ILE A 140 31.49 -0.61 0.67
CA ILE A 140 32.21 -1.88 0.55
C ILE A 140 33.71 -1.60 0.46
N TYR A 141 34.11 -0.69 -0.42
CA TYR A 141 35.50 -0.29 -0.57
C TYR A 141 36.12 0.17 0.76
N LEU A 142 35.50 1.14 1.45
CA LEU A 142 36.00 1.64 2.74
C LEU A 142 36.06 0.53 3.80
N SER A 143 35.12 -0.41 3.80
CA SER A 143 35.12 -1.52 4.77
C SER A 143 36.33 -2.46 4.64
N LEU A 144 36.98 -2.47 3.47
CA LEU A 144 38.17 -3.30 3.19
C LEU A 144 39.49 -2.59 3.54
N ILE A 145 39.47 -1.28 3.79
CA ILE A 145 40.68 -0.49 4.07
C ILE A 145 40.95 -0.48 5.58
N SER A 146 42.17 -0.83 5.97
CA SER A 146 42.58 -0.93 7.38
C SER A 146 42.39 0.37 8.18
N GLU A 147 42.56 1.54 7.56
CA GLU A 147 42.32 2.86 8.16
C GLU A 147 40.89 3.05 8.70
N TYR A 148 39.94 2.43 8.01
CA TYR A 148 38.50 2.48 8.31
C TYR A 148 38.04 1.26 9.11
N GLN A 149 38.96 0.43 9.59
CA GLN A 149 38.69 -0.67 10.51
C GLN A 149 39.13 -0.30 11.92
N HIS A 150 38.62 -1.06 12.90
CA HIS A 150 39.13 -0.98 14.26
C HIS A 150 40.53 -1.61 14.31
N LEU A 151 41.53 -0.84 14.76
CA LEU A 151 42.92 -1.29 14.82
C LEU A 151 43.22 -2.17 16.05
N ASN A 152 42.49 -1.95 17.15
CA ASN A 152 42.72 -2.57 18.45
C ASN A 152 41.40 -3.01 19.11
N GLY A 153 41.49 -3.87 20.13
CA GLY A 153 40.37 -4.32 20.97
C GLY A 153 39.57 -5.49 20.39
N VAL A 154 38.43 -5.79 21.01
CA VAL A 154 37.53 -6.94 20.67
C VAL A 154 36.99 -6.86 19.24
N HIS A 155 36.93 -5.66 18.67
CA HIS A 155 36.43 -5.42 17.32
C HIS A 155 37.53 -5.29 16.26
N LYS A 156 38.79 -5.62 16.60
CA LYS A 156 39.93 -5.49 15.68
C LYS A 156 39.67 -6.15 14.33
N GLY A 157 39.98 -5.43 13.25
CA GLY A 157 39.78 -5.87 11.86
C GLY A 157 38.35 -5.73 11.35
N THR A 158 37.38 -5.35 12.20
CA THR A 158 36.01 -5.07 11.73
C THR A 158 35.86 -3.61 11.29
N PRO A 159 34.96 -3.31 10.33
CA PRO A 159 34.75 -1.94 9.85
C PRO A 159 34.26 -1.00 10.96
N ASN A 160 34.89 0.16 11.05
CA ASN A 160 34.49 1.24 11.94
C ASN A 160 33.46 2.15 11.24
N TYR A 161 32.18 1.85 11.46
CA TYR A 161 31.08 2.54 10.76
C TYR A 161 30.92 4.02 11.10
N HIS A 162 31.52 4.51 12.19
CA HIS A 162 31.56 5.95 12.46
C HIS A 162 32.45 6.65 11.44
N LYS A 163 33.71 6.21 11.31
CA LYS A 163 34.65 6.75 10.32
C LYS A 163 34.11 6.65 8.89
N ILE A 164 33.49 5.52 8.56
CA ILE A 164 32.91 5.30 7.22
C ILE A 164 31.75 6.27 6.96
N ALA A 165 30.88 6.51 7.95
CA ALA A 165 29.79 7.48 7.83
C ALA A 165 30.30 8.89 7.61
N ASP A 166 31.30 9.33 8.37
CA ASP A 166 31.91 10.65 8.22
C ASP A 166 32.52 10.83 6.82
N ARG A 167 33.24 9.81 6.34
CA ARG A 167 33.83 9.82 5.00
C ARG A 167 32.79 9.85 3.88
N LEU A 168 31.69 9.11 4.03
CA LEU A 168 30.56 9.14 3.09
C LEU A 168 29.88 10.50 3.03
N ASN A 169 29.57 11.08 4.19
CA ASN A 169 28.93 12.40 4.26
C ASN A 169 29.82 13.49 3.66
N ASN A 170 31.14 13.41 3.87
CA ASN A 170 32.10 14.30 3.23
C ASN A 170 32.07 14.15 1.69
N ALA A 171 32.16 12.91 1.19
CA ALA A 171 32.28 12.66 -0.24
C ALA A 171 30.98 12.92 -1.04
N TYR A 172 29.81 12.63 -0.47
CA TYR A 172 28.53 12.61 -1.21
C TYR A 172 27.50 13.64 -0.73
N HIS A 173 27.69 14.24 0.45
CA HIS A 173 26.70 15.09 1.08
C HIS A 173 27.27 16.41 1.60
N TYR A 174 28.41 16.86 1.08
CA TYR A 174 29.01 18.16 1.42
C TYR A 174 29.14 18.38 2.94
N MET A 175 29.58 17.34 3.65
CA MET A 175 29.73 17.33 5.12
C MET A 175 28.41 17.43 5.91
N VAL A 176 27.26 17.37 5.24
CA VAL A 176 25.96 17.25 5.92
C VAL A 176 25.79 15.82 6.43
N ASN A 177 25.41 15.68 7.70
CA ASN A 177 25.25 14.38 8.35
C ASN A 177 23.95 13.67 7.94
N ILE A 178 23.91 13.21 6.69
CA ILE A 178 22.78 12.47 6.10
C ILE A 178 22.86 10.97 6.43
N ARG A 179 24.06 10.40 6.38
CA ARG A 179 24.32 8.98 6.68
C ARG A 179 24.82 8.84 8.10
N THR A 180 23.98 8.28 8.96
CA THR A 180 24.40 7.95 10.32
C THR A 180 25.19 6.63 10.35
N PRO A 181 26.05 6.40 11.34
CA PRO A 181 26.80 5.14 11.49
C PRO A 181 25.90 3.90 11.49
N LEU A 182 24.72 4.00 12.11
CA LEU A 182 23.73 2.91 12.13
C LEU A 182 23.14 2.65 10.74
N ALA A 183 22.89 3.69 9.94
CA ALA A 183 22.39 3.55 8.58
C ALA A 183 23.43 2.87 7.69
N VAL A 184 24.71 3.25 7.82
CA VAL A 184 25.85 2.63 7.13
C VAL A 184 25.98 1.16 7.52
N LEU A 185 25.99 0.83 8.82
CA LEU A 185 26.06 -0.55 9.32
C LEU A 185 24.95 -1.43 8.71
N ARG A 186 23.70 -0.96 8.76
CA ARG A 186 22.55 -1.70 8.22
C ARG A 186 22.67 -1.90 6.70
N LYS A 187 23.17 -0.89 5.98
CA LYS A 187 23.41 -0.99 4.54
C LYS A 187 24.54 -1.98 4.23
N ALA A 188 25.67 -1.87 4.92
CA ALA A 188 26.83 -2.75 4.75
C ALA A 188 26.46 -4.23 4.98
N LYS A 189 25.74 -4.55 6.05
CA LYS A 189 25.25 -5.93 6.32
C LYS A 189 24.35 -6.48 5.20
N ARG A 190 23.55 -5.63 4.57
CA ARG A 190 22.71 -6.04 3.44
C ARG A 190 23.56 -6.31 2.19
N LEU A 191 24.55 -5.45 1.92
CA LEU A 191 25.45 -5.60 0.78
C LEU A 191 26.35 -6.84 0.93
N SER A 192 26.90 -7.11 2.11
CA SER A 192 27.74 -8.29 2.34
C SER A 192 26.98 -9.58 2.12
N LYS A 193 25.72 -9.68 2.58
CA LYS A 193 24.85 -10.84 2.31
C LYS A 193 24.65 -11.08 0.81
N LEU A 194 24.54 -10.01 0.02
CA LEU A 194 24.41 -10.12 -1.44
C LEU A 194 25.72 -10.61 -2.06
N LEU A 195 26.87 -10.04 -1.66
CA LEU A 195 28.18 -10.46 -2.17
C LEU A 195 28.50 -11.92 -1.84
N THR A 196 28.23 -12.38 -0.62
CA THR A 196 28.41 -13.79 -0.24
C THR A 196 27.51 -14.71 -1.06
N ALA A 197 26.25 -14.32 -1.30
CA ALA A 197 25.34 -15.09 -2.13
C ALA A 197 25.88 -15.19 -3.58
N PHE A 198 26.37 -14.11 -4.17
CA PHE A 198 26.94 -14.13 -5.53
C PHE A 198 28.22 -14.98 -5.64
N SER A 199 29.11 -14.93 -4.64
CA SER A 199 30.33 -15.73 -4.64
C SER A 199 30.08 -17.25 -4.59
N GLN A 200 28.93 -17.68 -4.08
CA GLN A 200 28.55 -19.10 -4.02
C GLN A 200 27.98 -19.63 -5.35
N TYR A 201 27.57 -18.75 -6.27
CA TYR A 201 27.00 -19.12 -7.58
C TYR A 201 28.01 -19.03 -8.73
N GLN A 202 29.29 -18.71 -8.46
CA GLN A 202 30.35 -18.61 -9.47
C GLN A 202 31.40 -19.74 -9.37
N ILE A 203 31.10 -20.81 -8.63
CA ILE A 203 32.01 -21.96 -8.41
C ILE A 203 31.49 -23.26 -9.09
N ASP A 204 30.39 -23.17 -9.85
CA ASP A 204 29.91 -24.23 -10.76
C ASP A 204 30.15 -23.83 -12.22
#